data_AF-A0A938FSQ1-F1
#
_entry.id   AF-A0A938FSQ1-F1
#
_cell.length_a   1.000
_cell.length_b   1.000
_cell.length_c   1.000
_cell.angle_alpha   90.00
_cell.angle_beta   90.00
_cell.angle_gamma   90.00
#
_symmetry.space_group_name_H-M   'P 1'
#
loop_
_entity.id
_entity.type
_entity.pdbx_description
1 polymer ?
#
loop_
_entity_poly.entity_id
_entity_poly.type
_entity_poly.pdbx_seq_one_letter_code
_entity_poly.pdbx_strand_id
1 'polypeptide(L)'
;ERVLFEAPAAGRLEGEVATFLEWFHAPTASDEVLKAALAHLWFVSLHPFDDGNGRIARAIADMALARSEKSPQRFYSMSARIRQERSDYYDILERTQKGSLDVTEWLLWFLGCLGRAIDGAQTALAAILTKARVWESLAQVTLNGRQRLVINQLLDGLDGNLTTSKWAKLANTSQDTALRDMQQLVDRGVLLRNPGGGRSTSYRLAALPPATSCCPEQKDGTTDEHG
;
A
#
# COMPACT_ATOMS: atom_id res chain seq x y z
N GLU A 1 -18.46 -7.26 31.56
CA GLU A 1 -18.93 -7.01 30.18
C GLU A 1 -19.21 -5.52 30.07
N ARG A 2 -18.47 -4.80 29.21
CA ARG A 2 -18.54 -3.33 29.13
C ARG A 2 -19.41 -2.98 27.93
N VAL A 3 -20.62 -2.48 28.18
CA VAL A 3 -21.50 -1.96 27.12
C VAL A 3 -20.82 -0.72 26.54
N LEU A 4 -20.29 -0.84 25.32
CA LEU A 4 -19.45 0.18 24.68
C LEU A 4 -20.26 1.26 23.94
N PHE A 5 -21.53 1.00 23.63
CA PHE A 5 -22.43 1.94 22.96
C PHE A 5 -23.88 1.44 23.06
N GLU A 6 -24.84 2.34 23.28
CA GLU A 6 -26.27 2.02 23.28
C GLU A 6 -26.89 2.63 22.01
N ALA A 7 -27.41 1.77 21.13
CA ALA A 7 -27.99 2.18 19.85
C ALA A 7 -29.29 2.99 20.07
N PRO A 8 -29.76 3.76 19.05
CA PRO A 8 -31.06 4.41 19.11
C PRO A 8 -32.17 3.42 19.48
N ALA A 9 -33.16 3.87 20.27
CA ALA A 9 -34.30 3.03 20.64
C ALA A 9 -34.98 2.43 19.39
N ALA A 10 -35.32 1.14 19.45
CA ALA A 10 -35.79 0.35 18.30
C ALA A 10 -36.94 1.01 17.53
N GLY A 11 -37.84 1.73 18.21
CA GLY A 11 -38.97 2.43 17.58
C GLY A 11 -38.60 3.65 16.71
N ARG A 12 -37.36 4.14 16.77
CA ARG A 12 -36.86 5.26 15.94
C ARG A 12 -35.89 4.82 14.85
N LEU A 13 -35.30 3.63 15.00
CA LEU A 13 -34.19 3.17 14.18
C LEU A 13 -34.53 3.15 12.69
N GLU A 14 -35.72 2.67 12.31
CA GLU A 14 -36.14 2.63 10.89
C GLU A 14 -36.14 4.02 10.24
N GLY A 15 -36.67 5.03 10.94
CA GLY A 15 -36.70 6.41 10.46
C GLY A 15 -35.32 7.05 10.38
N GLU A 16 -34.43 6.76 11.34
CA GLU A 16 -33.05 7.25 11.35
C GLU A 16 -32.22 6.61 10.21
N VAL A 17 -32.44 5.31 9.93
CA VAL A 17 -31.82 4.62 8.78
C VAL A 17 -32.33 5.20 7.47
N ALA A 18 -33.64 5.45 7.34
CA ALA A 18 -34.19 6.10 6.15
C ALA A 18 -33.56 7.49 5.92
N THR A 19 -33.45 8.29 6.98
CA THR A 19 -32.81 9.61 6.95
C THR A 19 -31.34 9.52 6.52
N PHE A 20 -30.60 8.55 7.06
CA PHE A 20 -29.22 8.28 6.65
C PHE A 20 -29.12 7.94 5.16
N LEU A 21 -29.99 7.07 4.65
CA LEU A 21 -29.98 6.66 3.25
C LEU A 21 -30.31 7.82 2.32
N GLU A 22 -31.34 8.61 2.63
CA GLU A 22 -31.70 9.81 1.87
C GLU A 22 -30.52 10.78 1.80
N TRP A 23 -29.88 11.09 2.94
CA TRP A 23 -28.69 11.93 2.99
C TRP A 23 -27.51 11.33 2.21
N PHE A 24 -27.28 10.02 2.34
CA PHE A 24 -26.16 9.33 1.70
C PHE A 24 -26.27 9.38 0.17
N HIS A 25 -27.49 9.27 -0.36
CA HIS A 25 -27.76 9.33 -1.80
C HIS A 25 -27.90 10.75 -2.36
N ALA A 26 -28.19 11.75 -1.52
CA ALA A 26 -28.30 13.14 -1.97
C ALA A 26 -26.95 13.67 -2.53
N PRO A 27 -26.97 14.52 -3.57
CA PRO A 27 -25.80 15.28 -3.98
C PRO A 27 -25.24 16.07 -2.79
N THR A 28 -23.93 16.09 -2.63
CA THR A 28 -23.30 16.89 -1.59
C THR A 28 -22.63 18.14 -2.18
N ALA A 29 -22.77 19.26 -1.49
CA ALA A 29 -21.96 20.46 -1.75
C ALA A 29 -20.58 20.40 -1.07
N SER A 30 -20.41 19.46 -0.13
CA SER A 30 -19.15 19.23 0.58
C SER A 30 -18.23 18.30 -0.21
N ASP A 31 -16.98 18.20 0.23
CA ASP A 31 -16.04 17.20 -0.27
C ASP A 31 -16.59 15.76 -0.09
N GLU A 32 -16.43 14.93 -1.14
CA GLU A 32 -16.96 13.57 -1.20
C GLU A 32 -16.17 12.58 -0.31
N VAL A 33 -14.89 12.84 -0.05
CA VAL A 33 -14.07 12.06 0.89
C VAL A 33 -14.54 12.32 2.33
N LEU A 34 -14.85 13.57 2.66
CA LEU A 34 -15.47 13.90 3.95
C LEU A 34 -16.84 13.22 4.09
N LYS A 35 -17.63 13.17 3.02
CA LYS A 35 -18.90 12.44 3.02
C LYS A 35 -18.70 10.96 3.33
N ALA A 36 -17.65 10.32 2.79
CA ALA A 36 -17.32 8.93 3.11
C ALA A 36 -16.99 8.72 4.59
N ALA A 37 -16.20 9.63 5.19
CA ALA A 37 -15.87 9.60 6.61
C ALA A 37 -17.11 9.72 7.50
N LEU A 38 -18.01 10.66 7.15
CA LEU A 38 -19.27 10.88 7.86
C LEU A 38 -20.22 9.69 7.70
N ALA A 39 -20.32 9.11 6.51
CA ALA A 39 -21.19 7.98 6.25
C ALA A 39 -20.79 6.74 7.06
N HIS A 40 -19.47 6.50 7.20
CA HIS A 40 -18.96 5.45 8.07
C HIS A 40 -19.40 5.66 9.53
N LEU A 41 -19.14 6.86 10.07
CA LEU A 41 -19.44 7.21 11.46
C LEU A 41 -20.93 7.16 11.76
N TRP A 42 -21.76 7.72 10.88
CA TRP A 42 -23.20 7.75 11.07
C TRP A 42 -23.76 6.32 11.05
N PHE A 43 -23.41 5.51 10.06
CA PHE A 43 -23.92 4.14 9.96
C PHE A 43 -23.51 3.27 11.16
N VAL A 44 -22.25 3.33 11.59
CA VAL A 44 -21.80 2.52 12.74
C VAL A 44 -22.45 2.97 14.06
N SER A 45 -22.87 4.23 14.13
CA SER A 45 -23.59 4.80 15.29
C SER A 45 -25.09 4.53 15.26
N LEU A 46 -25.70 4.32 14.09
CA LEU A 46 -27.08 3.81 14.00
C LEU A 46 -27.17 2.36 14.49
N HIS A 47 -26.15 1.56 14.17
CA HIS A 47 -26.05 0.15 14.57
C HIS A 47 -27.33 -0.68 14.27
N PRO A 48 -27.84 -0.68 13.02
CA PRO A 48 -29.18 -1.20 12.75
C PRO A 48 -29.34 -2.72 12.78
N PHE A 49 -28.24 -3.47 12.83
CA PHE A 49 -28.23 -4.94 12.82
C PHE A 49 -27.69 -5.52 14.14
N ASP A 50 -28.01 -6.78 14.44
CA ASP A 50 -27.46 -7.47 15.62
C ASP A 50 -25.97 -7.78 15.50
N ASP A 51 -25.48 -8.01 14.26
CA ASP A 51 -24.07 -8.20 13.94
C ASP A 51 -23.76 -7.63 12.55
N GLY A 52 -22.48 -7.35 12.28
CA GLY A 52 -22.00 -6.97 10.96
C GLY A 52 -21.99 -5.47 10.70
N ASN A 53 -22.46 -4.62 11.62
CA ASN A 53 -22.47 -3.17 11.46
C ASN A 53 -21.10 -2.61 11.08
N GLY A 54 -20.03 -3.04 11.74
CA GLY A 54 -18.67 -2.60 11.40
C GLY A 54 -18.17 -3.10 10.02
N ARG A 55 -18.68 -4.22 9.50
CA ARG A 55 -18.37 -4.69 8.14
C ARG A 55 -19.12 -3.83 7.11
N ILE A 56 -20.39 -3.54 7.37
CA ILE A 56 -21.22 -2.73 6.48
C ILE A 56 -20.76 -1.25 6.47
N ALA A 57 -20.43 -0.68 7.63
CA ALA A 57 -19.88 0.68 7.74
C ALA A 57 -18.63 0.85 6.86
N ARG A 58 -17.70 -0.11 6.92
CA ARG A 58 -16.51 -0.14 6.08
C ARG A 58 -16.83 -0.25 4.60
N ALA A 59 -17.80 -1.10 4.23
CA ALA A 59 -18.25 -1.24 2.84
C ALA A 59 -18.89 0.06 2.31
N ILE A 60 -19.67 0.75 3.13
CA ILE A 60 -20.26 2.07 2.82
C ILE A 60 -19.16 3.10 2.60
N ALA A 61 -18.17 3.15 3.51
CA ALA A 61 -17.03 4.06 3.40
C ALA A 61 -16.23 3.81 2.11
N ASP A 62 -15.90 2.54 1.83
CA ASP A 62 -15.17 2.14 0.62
C ASP A 62 -15.97 2.44 -0.65
N MET A 63 -17.29 2.26 -0.65
CA MET A 63 -18.16 2.63 -1.76
C MET A 63 -18.19 4.15 -1.98
N ALA A 64 -18.27 4.94 -0.91
CA ALA A 64 -18.28 6.40 -0.99
C ALA A 64 -16.94 6.95 -1.50
N LEU A 65 -15.81 6.40 -1.03
CA LEU A 65 -14.48 6.73 -1.54
C LEU A 65 -14.32 6.34 -3.02
N ALA A 66 -14.82 5.17 -3.43
CA ALA A 66 -14.79 4.78 -4.84
C ALA A 66 -15.60 5.75 -5.73
N ARG A 67 -16.71 6.30 -5.23
CA ARG A 67 -17.48 7.33 -5.95
C ARG A 67 -16.70 8.64 -6.06
N SER A 68 -15.92 9.01 -5.05
CA SER A 68 -15.19 10.29 -5.04
C SER A 68 -13.98 10.33 -5.99
N GLU A 69 -13.37 9.19 -6.27
CA GLU A 69 -12.15 9.10 -7.07
C GLU A 69 -12.37 9.30 -8.58
N LYS A 70 -13.62 9.20 -9.06
CA LYS A 70 -13.98 9.30 -10.50
C LYS A 70 -13.07 8.45 -11.40
N SER A 71 -12.57 7.33 -10.88
CA SER A 71 -11.60 6.45 -11.51
C SER A 71 -12.07 5.01 -11.37
N PRO A 72 -11.92 4.18 -12.41
CA PRO A 72 -12.15 2.73 -12.31
C PRO A 72 -11.01 2.00 -11.58
N GLN A 73 -9.90 2.69 -11.29
CA GLN A 73 -8.69 2.11 -10.69
C GLN A 73 -8.48 2.65 -9.27
N ARG A 74 -8.46 1.74 -8.30
CA ARG A 74 -8.20 2.03 -6.89
C ARG A 74 -7.21 1.01 -6.34
N PHE A 75 -6.05 1.49 -5.91
CA PHE A 75 -4.91 0.65 -5.52
C PHE A 75 -4.66 0.59 -4.02
N TYR A 76 -5.54 1.18 -3.20
CA TYR A 76 -5.44 1.16 -1.75
C TYR A 76 -6.66 0.49 -1.10
N SER A 77 -6.53 0.08 0.16
CA SER A 77 -7.64 -0.49 0.94
C SER A 77 -7.78 0.22 2.28
N MET A 78 -8.83 1.04 2.40
CA MET A 78 -9.16 1.72 3.65
C MET A 78 -9.47 0.70 4.75
N SER A 79 -10.31 -0.29 4.43
CA SER A 79 -10.66 -1.38 5.35
C SER A 79 -9.44 -2.16 5.87
N ALA A 80 -8.42 -2.41 5.05
CA ALA A 80 -7.19 -3.06 5.49
C ALA A 80 -6.38 -2.18 6.43
N ARG A 81 -6.29 -0.87 6.16
CA ARG A 81 -5.59 0.07 7.04
C ARG A 81 -6.30 0.25 8.38
N ILE A 82 -7.63 0.40 8.39
CA ILE A 82 -8.44 0.41 9.63
C ILE A 82 -8.21 -0.85 10.46
N ARG A 83 -8.07 -2.03 9.81
CA ARG A 83 -7.79 -3.29 10.52
C ARG A 83 -6.40 -3.28 11.19
N GLN A 84 -5.39 -2.71 10.53
CA GLN A 84 -4.05 -2.56 11.11
C GLN A 84 -4.06 -1.58 12.29
N GLU A 85 -4.88 -0.54 12.22
CA GLU A 85 -5.03 0.53 13.21
C GLU A 85 -6.24 0.32 14.13
N ARG A 86 -6.57 -0.95 14.42
CA ARG A 86 -7.83 -1.31 15.09
C ARG A 86 -8.00 -0.65 16.46
N SER A 87 -6.91 -0.49 17.23
CA SER A 87 -6.98 0.15 18.54
C SER A 87 -7.41 1.61 18.39
N ASP A 88 -6.62 2.39 17.64
CA ASP A 88 -6.88 3.80 17.37
C ASP A 88 -8.27 4.04 16.79
N TYR A 89 -8.73 3.14 15.90
CA TYR A 89 -10.09 3.17 15.35
C TYR A 89 -11.17 3.10 16.43
N TYR A 90 -11.07 2.15 17.37
CA TYR A 90 -12.06 2.05 18.44
C TYR A 90 -11.94 3.21 19.44
N ASP A 91 -10.72 3.67 19.71
CA ASP A 91 -10.46 4.80 20.62
C ASP A 91 -11.03 6.12 20.08
N ILE A 92 -10.89 6.40 18.78
CA ILE A 92 -11.50 7.60 18.18
C ILE A 92 -13.02 7.46 18.06
N LEU A 93 -13.52 6.26 17.76
CA LEU A 93 -14.96 6.03 17.62
C LEU A 93 -15.67 6.23 18.96
N GLU A 94 -15.13 5.65 20.03
CA GLU A 94 -15.68 5.80 21.38
C GLU A 94 -15.67 7.26 21.84
N ARG A 95 -14.56 7.99 21.60
CA ARG A 95 -14.48 9.42 21.93
C ARG A 95 -15.49 10.26 21.16
N THR A 96 -15.65 9.98 19.87
CA THR A 96 -16.58 10.72 18.99
C THR A 96 -18.03 10.46 19.40
N GLN A 97 -18.39 9.21 19.71
CA GLN A 97 -19.75 8.84 20.10
C GLN A 97 -20.16 9.34 21.50
N LYS A 98 -19.20 9.55 22.40
CA LYS A 98 -19.43 10.10 23.75
C LYS A 98 -19.27 11.62 23.84
N GLY A 99 -18.74 12.24 22.78
CA GLY A 99 -18.41 13.66 22.73
C GLY A 99 -19.60 14.55 22.43
N SER A 100 -19.31 15.76 21.96
CA SER A 100 -20.30 16.66 21.37
C SER A 100 -20.62 16.23 19.93
N LEU A 101 -21.44 17.03 19.22
CA LEU A 101 -21.66 16.87 17.78
C LEU A 101 -20.45 17.29 16.92
N ASP A 102 -19.33 17.65 17.54
CA ASP A 102 -18.09 17.96 16.83
C ASP A 102 -17.35 16.67 16.45
N VAL A 103 -17.34 16.38 15.15
CA VAL A 103 -16.69 15.19 14.56
C VAL A 103 -15.31 15.49 13.96
N THR A 104 -14.72 16.66 14.26
CA THR A 104 -13.45 17.09 13.67
C THR A 104 -12.33 16.08 13.91
N GLU A 105 -12.18 15.57 15.13
CA GLU A 105 -11.13 14.58 15.45
C GLU A 105 -11.32 13.27 14.66
N TRP A 106 -12.57 12.84 14.46
CA TRP A 106 -12.90 11.69 13.63
C TRP A 106 -12.48 11.91 12.18
N LEU A 107 -12.82 13.08 11.61
CA LEU A 107 -12.46 13.42 10.24
C LEU A 107 -10.94 13.45 10.06
N LEU A 108 -10.20 14.06 10.99
CA LEU A 108 -8.74 14.09 10.97
C LEU A 108 -8.14 12.69 11.03
N TRP A 109 -8.66 11.83 11.92
CA TRP A 109 -8.20 10.44 12.01
C TRP A 109 -8.49 9.67 10.72
N PHE A 110 -9.70 9.79 10.17
CA PHE A 110 -10.12 9.10 8.95
C PHE A 110 -9.27 9.51 7.75
N LEU A 111 -9.03 10.81 7.57
CA LEU A 111 -8.17 11.33 6.50
C LEU A 111 -6.71 10.89 6.67
N GLY A 112 -6.20 10.88 7.91
CA GLY A 112 -4.87 10.36 8.21
C GLY A 112 -4.75 8.85 7.90
N CYS A 113 -5.78 8.07 8.24
CA CYS A 113 -5.86 6.65 7.94
C CYS A 113 -5.90 6.41 6.42
N LEU A 114 -6.68 7.21 5.68
CA LEU A 114 -6.73 7.19 4.23
C LEU A 114 -5.36 7.53 3.61
N GLY A 115 -4.70 8.59 4.08
CA GLY A 115 -3.35 8.97 3.64
C GLY A 115 -2.35 7.83 3.82
N ARG A 116 -2.32 7.22 5.02
CA ARG A 116 -1.48 6.03 5.27
C ARG A 116 -1.87 4.86 4.36
N ALA A 117 -3.15 4.63 4.09
CA ALA A 117 -3.58 3.58 3.17
C ALA A 117 -3.01 3.80 1.75
N ILE A 118 -3.01 5.04 1.27
CA ILE A 118 -2.45 5.44 -0.01
C ILE A 118 -0.92 5.29 -0.01
N ASP A 119 -0.21 5.76 1.01
CA ASP A 119 1.26 5.63 1.12
C ASP A 119 1.70 4.15 1.11
N GLY A 120 0.93 3.31 1.80
CA GLY A 120 1.15 1.86 1.83
C GLY A 120 0.99 1.22 0.45
N ALA A 121 -0.05 1.64 -0.29
CA ALA A 121 -0.28 1.19 -1.66
C ALA A 121 0.84 1.63 -2.61
N GLN A 122 1.27 2.89 -2.52
CA GLN A 122 2.38 3.41 -3.32
C GLN A 122 3.68 2.65 -3.05
N THR A 123 3.98 2.37 -1.79
CA THR A 123 5.16 1.59 -1.39
C THR A 123 5.11 0.17 -1.97
N ALA A 124 3.96 -0.51 -1.86
CA ALA A 124 3.78 -1.84 -2.40
C ALA A 124 3.92 -1.87 -3.94
N LEU A 125 3.31 -0.89 -4.62
CA LEU A 125 3.41 -0.75 -6.07
C LEU A 125 4.86 -0.48 -6.51
N ALA A 126 5.57 0.40 -5.81
CA ALA A 126 6.98 0.70 -6.08
C ALA A 126 7.86 -0.54 -5.95
N ALA A 127 7.62 -1.39 -4.93
CA ALA A 127 8.34 -2.65 -4.76
C ALA A 127 8.08 -3.62 -5.92
N ILE A 128 6.81 -3.77 -6.35
CA ILE A 128 6.43 -4.62 -7.49
C ILE A 128 7.10 -4.12 -8.78
N LEU A 129 7.02 -2.82 -9.07
CA LEU A 129 7.63 -2.24 -10.28
C LEU A 129 9.16 -2.38 -10.26
N THR A 130 9.79 -2.20 -9.10
CA THR A 130 11.24 -2.40 -8.94
C THR A 130 11.61 -3.85 -9.24
N LYS A 131 10.89 -4.81 -8.66
CA LYS A 131 11.09 -6.25 -8.90
C LYS A 131 10.92 -6.59 -10.38
N ALA A 132 9.88 -6.07 -11.04
CA ALA A 132 9.62 -6.29 -12.46
C ALA A 132 10.77 -5.75 -13.34
N ARG A 133 11.23 -4.52 -13.09
CA ARG A 133 12.36 -3.92 -13.84
C ARG A 133 13.65 -4.71 -13.67
N VAL A 134 13.92 -5.23 -12.48
CA VAL A 134 15.12 -6.07 -12.27
C VAL A 134 15.00 -7.34 -13.11
N TRP A 135 13.87 -8.03 -13.07
CA TRP A 135 13.66 -9.23 -13.86
C TRP A 135 13.73 -8.98 -15.37
N GLU A 136 13.21 -7.85 -15.83
CA GLU A 136 13.31 -7.41 -17.23
C GLU A 136 14.78 -7.21 -17.64
N SER A 137 15.59 -6.54 -16.82
CA SER A 137 17.02 -6.36 -17.10
C SER A 137 17.82 -7.68 -17.14
N LEU A 138 17.33 -8.70 -16.43
CA LEU A 138 17.95 -10.02 -16.36
C LEU A 138 17.40 -11.01 -17.38
N ALA A 139 16.48 -10.60 -18.26
CA ALA A 139 15.80 -11.49 -19.19
C ALA A 139 16.76 -12.23 -20.13
N GLN A 140 17.88 -11.60 -20.51
CA GLN A 140 18.91 -12.19 -21.38
C GLN A 140 20.03 -12.92 -20.61
N VAL A 141 19.96 -12.95 -19.28
CA VAL A 141 20.98 -13.60 -18.44
C VAL A 141 20.57 -15.05 -18.15
N THR A 142 21.43 -16.00 -18.50
CA THR A 142 21.19 -17.43 -18.21
C THR A 142 21.35 -17.74 -16.73
N LEU A 143 20.26 -17.67 -15.96
CA LEU A 143 20.24 -17.95 -14.52
C LEU A 143 19.84 -19.39 -14.21
N ASN A 144 20.56 -20.03 -13.29
CA ASN A 144 20.15 -21.32 -12.74
C ASN A 144 19.03 -21.16 -11.68
N GLY A 145 18.39 -22.26 -11.27
CA GLY A 145 17.29 -22.23 -10.31
C GLY A 145 17.66 -21.63 -8.94
N ARG A 146 18.87 -21.89 -8.44
CA ARG A 146 19.36 -21.35 -7.16
C ARG A 146 19.60 -19.85 -7.24
N GLN A 147 20.20 -19.38 -8.34
CA GLN A 147 20.39 -17.95 -8.60
C GLN A 147 19.05 -17.22 -8.66
N ARG A 148 18.06 -17.77 -9.38
CA ARG A 148 16.72 -17.17 -9.43
C ARG A 148 16.05 -17.10 -8.06
N LEU A 149 16.18 -18.16 -7.26
CA LEU A 149 15.64 -18.20 -5.90
C LEU A 149 16.24 -17.11 -5.02
N VAL A 150 17.58 -16.99 -4.98
CA VAL A 150 18.23 -16.00 -4.11
C VAL A 150 18.00 -14.57 -4.61
N ILE A 151 17.98 -14.34 -5.93
CA ILE A 151 17.63 -13.02 -6.49
C ILE A 151 16.21 -12.61 -6.09
N ASN A 152 15.23 -13.52 -6.18
CA ASN A 152 13.88 -13.24 -5.68
C ASN A 152 13.88 -12.86 -4.20
N GLN A 153 14.62 -13.60 -3.37
CA GLN A 153 14.70 -13.28 -1.94
C GLN A 153 15.36 -11.92 -1.66
N LEU A 154 16.35 -11.53 -2.46
CA LEU A 154 16.96 -10.20 -2.37
C LEU A 154 15.95 -9.09 -2.74
N LEU A 155 15.15 -9.32 -3.78
CA LEU A 155 14.10 -8.39 -4.22
C LEU A 155 12.93 -8.30 -3.25
N ASP A 156 12.69 -9.35 -2.47
CA ASP A 156 11.67 -9.40 -1.41
C ASP A 156 12.13 -8.77 -0.08
N GLY A 157 13.33 -8.16 -0.06
CA GLY A 157 13.85 -7.44 1.11
C GLY A 157 14.58 -8.34 2.10
N LEU A 158 15.60 -9.06 1.63
CA LEU A 158 16.45 -9.88 2.50
C LEU A 158 17.10 -9.02 3.61
N ASP A 159 16.91 -9.43 4.87
CA ASP A 159 17.51 -8.73 6.02
C ASP A 159 19.04 -8.76 5.98
N GLY A 160 19.65 -7.58 5.94
CA GLY A 160 21.11 -7.39 5.94
C GLY A 160 21.80 -7.90 4.67
N ASN A 161 23.14 -7.76 4.62
CA ASN A 161 23.88 -8.07 3.39
C ASN A 161 23.87 -9.57 3.04
N LEU A 162 23.99 -9.87 1.74
CA LEU A 162 24.12 -11.24 1.24
C LEU A 162 25.55 -11.74 1.41
N THR A 163 25.73 -12.85 2.13
CA THR A 163 27.03 -13.53 2.28
C THR A 163 26.96 -14.92 1.64
N THR A 164 28.12 -15.52 1.37
CA THR A 164 28.19 -16.91 0.87
C THR A 164 27.49 -17.90 1.80
N SER A 165 27.61 -17.72 3.12
CA SER A 165 26.93 -18.57 4.11
C SER A 165 25.41 -18.39 4.09
N LYS A 166 24.92 -17.17 3.89
CA LYS A 166 23.48 -16.89 3.75
C LYS A 166 22.93 -17.47 2.43
N TRP A 167 23.67 -17.32 1.33
CA TRP A 167 23.33 -17.96 0.05
C TRP A 167 23.23 -19.48 0.18
N ALA A 168 24.24 -20.12 0.77
CA ALA A 168 24.29 -21.55 0.97
C ALA A 168 23.06 -22.07 1.73
N LYS A 169 22.63 -21.35 2.77
CA LYS A 169 21.41 -21.67 3.54
C LYS A 169 20.13 -21.50 2.70
N LEU A 170 19.98 -20.37 1.99
CA LEU A 170 18.79 -20.09 1.18
C LEU A 170 18.62 -21.07 0.03
N ALA A 171 19.72 -21.44 -0.63
CA ALA A 171 19.71 -22.32 -1.80
C ALA A 171 19.94 -23.80 -1.44
N ASN A 172 20.00 -24.14 -0.15
CA ASN A 172 20.30 -25.48 0.37
C ASN A 172 21.49 -26.16 -0.33
N THR A 173 22.65 -25.52 -0.30
CA THR A 173 23.85 -25.98 -1.03
C THR A 173 25.14 -25.76 -0.24
N SER A 174 26.26 -26.34 -0.67
CA SER A 174 27.56 -26.14 -0.02
C SER A 174 28.07 -24.71 -0.21
N GLN A 175 28.95 -24.23 0.68
CA GLN A 175 29.54 -22.90 0.54
C GLN A 175 30.35 -22.75 -0.76
N ASP A 176 31.01 -23.82 -1.23
CA ASP A 176 31.76 -23.80 -2.50
C ASP A 176 30.84 -23.69 -3.73
N THR A 177 29.65 -24.29 -3.66
CA THR A 177 28.65 -24.15 -4.73
C THR A 177 28.02 -22.76 -4.70
N ALA A 178 27.69 -22.26 -3.51
CA ALA A 178 27.21 -20.90 -3.32
C ALA A 178 28.21 -19.86 -3.83
N LEU A 179 29.50 -20.02 -3.52
CA LEU A 179 30.55 -19.12 -3.98
C LEU A 179 30.66 -19.11 -5.51
N ARG A 180 30.59 -20.29 -6.15
CA ARG A 180 30.57 -20.41 -7.62
C ARG A 180 29.34 -19.74 -8.24
N ASP A 181 28.15 -19.97 -7.69
CA ASP A 181 26.92 -19.32 -8.16
C ASP A 181 27.02 -17.79 -8.05
N MET A 182 27.55 -17.28 -6.94
CA MET A 182 27.71 -15.85 -6.70
C MET A 182 28.76 -15.23 -7.60
N GLN A 183 29.90 -15.91 -7.81
CA GLN A 183 30.96 -15.41 -8.69
C GLN A 183 30.45 -15.26 -10.13
N GLN A 184 29.68 -16.24 -10.64
CA GLN A 184 29.05 -16.14 -11.95
C GLN A 184 28.14 -14.90 -12.07
N LEU A 185 27.42 -14.54 -11.00
CA LEU A 185 26.59 -13.34 -11.00
C LEU A 185 27.40 -12.05 -10.90
N VAL A 186 28.54 -12.07 -10.21
CA VAL A 186 29.48 -10.94 -10.16
C VAL A 186 30.12 -10.72 -11.53
N ASP A 187 30.57 -11.80 -12.19
CA ASP A 187 31.20 -11.74 -13.52
C ASP A 187 30.22 -11.19 -14.58
N ARG A 188 28.92 -11.38 -14.37
CA ARG A 188 27.84 -10.88 -15.23
C ARG A 188 27.31 -9.51 -14.81
N GLY A 189 27.89 -8.89 -13.79
CA GLY A 189 27.46 -7.59 -13.27
C GLY A 189 26.09 -7.59 -12.58
N VAL A 190 25.53 -8.76 -12.24
CA VAL A 190 24.24 -8.87 -11.53
C VAL A 190 24.42 -8.63 -10.03
N LEU A 191 25.53 -9.11 -9.47
CA LEU A 191 25.91 -8.85 -8.09
C LEU A 191 27.15 -7.95 -8.02
N LEU A 192 27.14 -7.05 -7.05
CA LEU A 192 28.29 -6.23 -6.69
C LEU A 192 28.78 -6.62 -5.30
N ARG A 193 30.10 -6.71 -5.15
CA ARG A 193 30.73 -6.88 -3.85
C ARG A 193 30.64 -5.54 -3.08
N ASN A 194 30.19 -5.60 -1.83
CA ASN A 194 30.16 -4.44 -0.94
C ASN A 194 31.58 -4.04 -0.52
N PRO A 195 31.81 -2.75 -0.16
CA PRO A 195 33.05 -2.33 0.49
C PRO A 195 33.26 -3.10 1.80
N GLY A 196 34.43 -3.73 1.95
CA GLY A 196 34.76 -4.60 3.10
C GLY A 196 35.31 -5.95 2.66
N GLY A 197 36.46 -6.34 3.22
CA GLY A 197 37.17 -7.59 2.90
C GLY A 197 37.13 -8.63 4.02
N GLY A 198 37.61 -9.84 3.73
CA GLY A 198 37.78 -10.90 4.72
C GLY A 198 36.47 -11.58 5.14
N ARG A 199 36.34 -11.90 6.44
CA ARG A 199 35.21 -12.64 7.04
C ARG A 199 33.84 -11.96 6.88
N SER A 200 33.81 -10.68 6.48
CA SER A 200 32.60 -9.88 6.29
C SER A 200 32.27 -9.60 4.82
N THR A 201 32.86 -10.37 3.88
CA THR A 201 32.59 -10.21 2.45
C THR A 201 31.10 -10.42 2.18
N SER A 202 30.48 -9.39 1.61
CA SER A 202 29.06 -9.41 1.33
C SER A 202 28.75 -8.75 -0.02
N TYR A 203 27.56 -9.03 -0.53
CA TYR A 203 27.15 -8.69 -1.89
C TYR A 203 25.78 -8.05 -1.87
N ARG A 204 25.49 -7.27 -2.92
CA ARG A 204 24.19 -6.65 -3.20
C ARG A 204 23.87 -6.79 -4.69
N LEU A 205 22.60 -6.65 -5.05
CA LEU A 205 22.23 -6.51 -6.47
C LEU A 205 22.86 -5.23 -7.03
N ALA A 206 23.30 -5.30 -8.29
CA ALA A 206 23.68 -4.11 -9.02
C ALA A 206 22.45 -3.19 -9.15
N ALA A 207 22.64 -1.89 -8.94
CA ALA A 207 21.58 -0.92 -9.17
C ALA A 207 21.23 -0.94 -10.67
N LEU A 208 19.94 -1.01 -10.99
CA LEU A 208 19.48 -0.70 -12.33
C LEU A 208 19.90 0.74 -12.66
N PRO A 209 20.43 1.02 -13.86
CA PRO A 209 20.54 2.40 -14.30
C PRO A 209 19.14 3.05 -14.24
N PRO A 210 19.03 4.32 -13.83
CA PRO A 210 17.75 5.01 -13.84
C PRO A 210 17.16 4.94 -15.25
N ALA A 211 15.85 4.71 -15.36
CA ALA A 211 15.17 4.69 -16.64
C ALA A 211 15.46 6.02 -17.35
N THR A 212 16.28 5.98 -18.40
CA THR A 212 16.47 7.13 -19.27
C THR A 212 15.09 7.53 -19.77
N SER A 213 14.66 8.74 -19.43
CA SER A 213 13.44 9.30 -20.00
C SER A 213 13.62 9.33 -21.51
N CYS A 214 12.94 8.43 -22.22
CA CYS A 214 12.71 8.56 -23.65
C CYS A 214 11.75 9.74 -23.87
N CYS A 215 12.24 10.96 -23.67
CA CYS A 215 11.71 12.14 -24.34
C CYS A 215 12.78 12.52 -25.36
N PRO A 216 12.56 12.28 -26.66
CA PRO A 216 13.43 12.89 -27.65
C PRO A 216 13.29 14.40 -27.49
N GLU A 217 14.39 15.08 -27.19
CA GLU A 217 14.49 16.53 -27.35
C GLU A 217 14.08 16.85 -28.79
N GLN A 218 12.89 17.44 -28.96
CA GLN A 218 12.56 18.13 -30.19
C GLN A 218 13.54 19.30 -30.30
N LYS A 219 14.51 19.14 -31.19
CA LYS A 219 15.25 20.28 -31.71
C LYS A 219 14.26 21.12 -32.50
N ASP A 220 13.84 22.23 -31.92
CA ASP A 220 13.21 23.33 -32.67
C ASP A 220 14.22 23.83 -33.70
N GLY A 221 14.13 23.26 -34.90
CA GLY A 221 14.74 23.79 -36.10
C GLY A 221 13.80 24.84 -36.70
N THR A 222 13.84 26.05 -36.18
CA THR A 222 13.33 27.22 -36.90
C THR A 222 14.46 27.72 -37.81
N THR A 223 14.51 27.18 -39.02
CA THR A 223 15.16 27.88 -40.15
C THR A 223 14.16 28.88 -40.70
N ASP A 224 14.51 30.16 -40.53
CA ASP A 224 14.12 31.25 -41.42
C ASP A 224 14.36 30.91 -42.90
N GLU A 225 13.77 31.72 -43.80
CA GLU A 225 13.77 31.72 -45.28
C GLU A 225 12.46 31.18 -45.89
N HIS A 226 11.73 31.81 -46.81
CA HIS A 226 11.77 33.11 -47.50
C HIS A 226 10.41 33.23 -48.26
N GLY A 227 9.97 34.46 -48.60
CA GLY A 227 9.04 34.69 -49.73
C GLY A 227 7.82 35.52 -49.41
#